data_AF-A0A7J9ZVZ9-F1
#
_entry.id   AF-A0A7J9ZVZ9-F1
#
_cell.length_a   1.000
_cell.length_b   1.000
_cell.length_c   1.000
_cell.angle_alpha   90.00
_cell.angle_beta   90.00
_cell.angle_gamma   90.00
#
_symmetry.space_group_name_H-M   'P 1'
#
loop_
_entity.id
_entity.type
_entity.pdbx_description
1 polymer ?
#
loop_
_entity_poly.entity_id
_entity_poly.type
_entity_poly.pdbx_seq_one_letter_code
_entity_poly.pdbx_strand_id
1 'polypeptide(L)'
;MDAALHHVSAAVLAVARHLTIREVLQVVVRSARSLLSARYAALGIPDEDGSFAEFLVEGVSAEQWDAIGPLPRQHGLLAVMLEEGTVQRLADIRAHPRFEGWP
;
A
#
# COMPACT_ATOMS: atom_id res chain seq x y z
N MET A 1 28.14 17.89 -1.14
CA MET A 1 26.78 17.34 -1.38
C MET A 1 26.60 15.97 -0.71
N ASP A 2 27.63 15.11 -0.70
CA ASP A 2 27.55 13.74 -0.18
C ASP A 2 27.39 13.61 1.36
N ALA A 3 28.08 14.45 2.13
CA ALA A 3 28.03 14.41 3.59
C ALA A 3 26.65 14.81 4.15
N ALA A 4 25.99 15.81 3.54
CA ALA A 4 24.65 16.24 3.94
C ALA A 4 23.62 15.14 3.67
N LEU A 5 23.71 14.45 2.53
CA LEU A 5 22.82 13.34 2.20
C LEU A 5 23.02 12.14 3.15
N HIS A 6 24.26 11.83 3.49
CA HIS A 6 24.59 10.81 4.49
C HIS A 6 24.06 11.16 5.89
N HIS A 7 24.19 12.41 6.32
CA HIS A 7 23.64 12.84 7.62
C HIS A 7 22.12 12.77 7.65
N VAL A 8 21.43 13.19 6.58
CA VAL A 8 19.97 13.07 6.48
C VAL A 8 19.56 11.59 6.47
N SER A 9 20.24 10.74 5.70
CA SER A 9 19.96 9.30 5.66
C SER A 9 20.18 8.63 7.03
N ALA A 10 21.26 8.97 7.73
CA ALA A 10 21.53 8.47 9.08
C ALA A 10 20.48 8.94 10.09
N ALA A 11 20.00 10.19 9.99
CA ALA A 11 18.93 10.71 10.82
C ALA A 11 17.58 10.02 10.54
N VAL A 12 17.23 9.81 9.27
CA VAL A 12 16.04 9.05 8.86
C VAL A 12 16.11 7.61 9.38
N LEU A 13 17.26 6.95 9.25
CA LEU A 13 17.49 5.60 9.79
C LEU A 13 17.43 5.56 11.32
N ALA A 14 17.94 6.59 12.02
CA ALA A 14 17.85 6.68 13.47
C ALA A 14 16.41 6.86 13.96
N VAL A 15 15.61 7.67 13.27
CA VAL A 15 14.17 7.79 13.56
C VAL A 15 13.44 6.49 13.24
N ALA A 16 13.74 5.85 12.11
CA ALA A 16 13.16 4.56 11.73
C ALA A 16 13.46 3.44 12.74
N ARG A 17 14.61 3.49 13.44
CA ARG A 17 14.95 2.54 14.51
C ARG A 17 14.03 2.63 15.75
N HIS A 18 13.31 3.73 15.93
CA HIS A 18 12.30 3.88 16.98
C HIS A 18 10.89 3.52 16.51
N LEU A 19 10.71 3.32 15.19
CA LEU A 19 9.44 2.96 14.61
C LEU A 19 9.30 1.45 14.54
N THR A 20 8.09 0.98 14.82
CA THR A 20 7.67 -0.38 14.49
C THR A 20 7.70 -0.59 12.98
N ILE A 21 7.81 -1.85 12.51
CA ILE A 21 7.76 -2.20 11.08
C ILE A 21 6.51 -1.60 10.42
N ARG A 22 5.36 -1.69 11.10
CA ARG A 22 4.10 -1.11 10.64
C ARG A 22 4.21 0.40 10.39
N GLU A 23 4.80 1.15 11.31
CA GLU A 23 5.00 2.60 11.16
C GLU A 23 5.94 2.94 10.00
N VAL A 24 7.03 2.17 9.83
CA VAL A 24 7.93 2.32 8.68
C VAL A 24 7.17 2.11 7.37
N LEU A 25 6.40 1.03 7.26
CA LEU A 25 5.60 0.74 6.07
C LEU A 25 4.53 1.82 5.81
N GLN A 26 3.90 2.36 6.86
CA GLN A 26 2.96 3.47 6.72
C GLN A 26 3.64 4.73 6.13
N VAL A 27 4.87 5.04 6.56
CA VAL A 27 5.67 6.13 5.98
C VAL A 27 5.97 5.88 4.50
N VAL A 28 6.26 4.63 4.11
CA VAL A 28 6.48 4.27 2.70
C VAL A 28 5.22 4.53 1.87
N VAL A 29 4.06 4.03 2.31
CA VAL A 29 2.78 4.24 1.59
C VAL A 29 2.45 5.72 1.44
N ARG A 30 2.62 6.49 2.51
CA ARG A 30 2.37 7.94 2.52
C ARG A 30 3.29 8.66 1.54
N SER A 31 4.57 8.31 1.55
CA SER A 31 5.58 8.91 0.67
C SER A 31 5.30 8.59 -0.80
N ALA A 32 4.97 7.33 -1.11
CA ALA A 32 4.62 6.91 -2.47
C ALA A 32 3.36 7.65 -2.98
N ARG A 33 2.32 7.77 -2.16
CA ARG A 33 1.12 8.56 -2.48
C ARG A 33 1.48 10.01 -2.83
N SER A 34 2.28 10.64 -1.98
CA SER A 34 2.69 12.03 -2.16
C SER A 34 3.55 12.22 -3.42
N LEU A 35 4.52 11.34 -3.64
CA LEU A 35 5.43 11.40 -4.79
C LEU A 35 4.68 11.27 -6.12
N LEU A 36 3.67 10.40 -6.17
CA LEU A 36 2.86 10.17 -7.36
C LEU A 36 1.65 11.11 -7.46
N SER A 37 1.48 12.04 -6.50
CA SER A 37 0.29 12.88 -6.38
C SER A 37 -1.02 12.07 -6.46
N ALA A 38 -1.01 10.86 -5.91
CA ALA A 38 -2.14 9.94 -5.98
C ALA A 38 -3.20 10.30 -4.93
N ARG A 39 -4.47 10.10 -5.28
CA ARG A 39 -5.59 10.30 -4.33
C ARG A 39 -5.51 9.31 -3.17
N TYR A 40 -5.22 8.05 -3.48
CA TYR A 40 -5.12 6.94 -2.54
C TYR A 40 -3.84 6.14 -2.82
N ALA A 41 -3.31 5.48 -1.79
CA ALA A 41 -2.29 4.46 -1.94
C ALA A 41 -2.51 3.35 -0.92
N ALA A 42 -2.01 2.15 -1.22
CA ALA A 42 -2.05 1.02 -0.31
C ALA A 42 -0.79 0.17 -0.44
N LEU A 43 -0.47 -0.56 0.63
CA LEU A 43 0.54 -1.61 0.66
C LEU A 43 -0.03 -2.82 1.38
N GLY A 44 -0.02 -3.96 0.70
CA GLY A 44 -0.43 -5.24 1.23
C GLY A 44 0.78 -6.11 1.54
N ILE A 45 0.79 -6.72 2.72
CA ILE A 45 1.72 -7.79 3.09
C ILE A 45 1.00 -9.11 2.93
N PRO A 46 1.45 -10.02 2.05
CA PRO A 46 0.80 -11.31 1.85
C PRO A 46 0.92 -12.19 3.09
N ASP A 47 -0.08 -13.05 3.32
CA ASP A 47 0.00 -14.19 4.24
C ASP A 47 0.24 -15.51 3.47
N GLU A 48 0.31 -16.62 4.21
CA GLU A 48 0.51 -17.96 3.63
C GLU A 48 -0.78 -18.54 2.99
N ASP A 49 -1.94 -17.95 3.28
CA ASP A 49 -3.26 -18.41 2.81
C ASP A 49 -3.70 -17.70 1.52
N GLY A 50 -2.80 -16.94 0.87
CA GLY A 50 -3.09 -16.21 -0.36
C GLY A 50 -3.97 -14.98 -0.14
N SER A 51 -3.95 -14.41 1.07
CA SER A 51 -4.61 -13.17 1.46
C SER A 51 -3.55 -12.16 1.95
N PHE A 52 -3.97 -11.14 2.70
CA PHE A 52 -3.09 -10.13 3.28
C PHE A 52 -3.06 -10.25 4.81
N ALA A 53 -1.87 -10.51 5.37
CA ALA A 53 -1.61 -10.40 6.81
C ALA A 53 -1.79 -8.96 7.31
N GLU A 54 -1.44 -7.98 6.46
CA GLU A 54 -1.55 -6.57 6.77
C GLU A 54 -1.87 -5.78 5.50
N PHE A 55 -2.75 -4.79 5.63
CA PHE A 55 -3.09 -3.89 4.52
C PHE A 55 -3.11 -2.45 5.03
N LEU A 56 -2.12 -1.69 4.62
CA LEU A 56 -1.94 -0.29 5.00
C LEU A 56 -2.49 0.59 3.89
N VAL A 57 -3.25 1.62 4.25
CA VAL A 57 -3.82 2.57 3.30
C VAL A 57 -3.52 4.01 3.68
N GLU A 58 -3.47 4.86 2.67
CA GLU A 58 -3.34 6.31 2.81
C GLU A 58 -4.31 7.02 1.88
N GLY A 59 -4.86 8.14 2.38
CA GLY A 59 -5.87 8.93 1.69
C GLY A 59 -7.31 8.44 1.84
N VAL A 60 -7.53 7.30 2.51
CA VAL A 60 -8.88 6.78 2.85
C VAL A 60 -9.25 7.26 4.25
N SER A 61 -10.40 7.92 4.39
CA SER A 61 -10.93 8.33 5.71
C SER A 61 -11.48 7.14 6.49
N ALA A 62 -11.64 7.30 7.81
CA ALA A 62 -12.24 6.26 8.65
C ALA A 62 -13.66 5.88 8.17
N GLU A 63 -14.49 6.86 7.81
CA GLU A 63 -15.84 6.61 7.27
C GLU A 63 -15.80 5.79 5.96
N GLN A 64 -14.89 6.13 5.05
CA GLN A 64 -14.71 5.35 3.81
C GLN A 64 -14.19 3.94 4.09
N TRP A 65 -13.30 3.80 5.06
CA TRP A 65 -12.77 2.49 5.48
C TRP A 65 -13.87 1.61 6.08
N ASP A 66 -14.72 2.18 6.92
CA ASP A 66 -15.85 1.47 7.53
C ASP A 66 -16.89 1.08 6.48
N ALA A 67 -17.14 1.94 5.48
CA ALA A 67 -18.04 1.64 4.37
C ALA A 67 -17.50 0.54 3.43
N ILE A 68 -16.18 0.46 3.30
CA ILE A 68 -15.45 -0.63 2.61
C ILE A 68 -15.61 -1.94 3.39
N GLY A 69 -15.54 -1.91 4.72
CA GLY A 69 -15.72 -3.09 5.55
C GLY A 69 -14.48 -4.00 5.61
N PRO A 70 -14.61 -5.22 6.19
CA PRO A 70 -13.48 -6.06 6.54
C PRO A 70 -12.74 -6.61 5.31
N LEU A 71 -11.44 -6.81 5.46
CA LEU A 71 -10.59 -7.44 4.46
C LEU A 71 -10.78 -8.97 4.51
N PRO A 72 -11.37 -9.57 3.46
CA PRO A 72 -10.69 -10.67 2.77
C PRO A 72 -10.74 -10.43 1.27
N ARG A 73 -9.58 -10.51 0.60
CA ARG A 73 -9.43 -9.98 -0.78
C ARG A 73 -8.74 -10.96 -1.72
N GLN A 74 -9.13 -12.23 -1.61
CA GLN A 74 -8.72 -13.32 -2.51
C GLN A 74 -9.45 -13.28 -3.87
N HIS A 75 -10.02 -12.14 -4.23
CA HIS A 75 -10.73 -11.95 -5.49
C HIS A 75 -10.41 -10.57 -6.09
N GLY A 76 -10.95 -10.29 -7.28
CA GLY A 76 -10.75 -9.00 -7.91
C GLY A 76 -9.30 -8.74 -8.34
N LEU A 77 -8.94 -7.45 -8.45
CA LEU A 77 -7.59 -7.02 -8.82
C LEU A 77 -6.54 -7.22 -7.71
N LEU A 78 -6.99 -7.38 -6.46
CA LEU A 78 -6.07 -7.59 -5.34
C LEU A 78 -5.56 -9.04 -5.28
N ALA A 79 -6.37 -10.01 -5.71
CA ALA A 79 -5.90 -11.36 -6.00
C ALA A 79 -4.87 -11.39 -7.13
N VAL A 80 -5.12 -10.66 -8.22
CA VAL A 80 -4.18 -10.54 -9.36
C VAL A 80 -2.80 -10.06 -8.88
N MET A 81 -2.77 -9.08 -7.98
CA MET A 81 -1.52 -8.56 -7.40
C MET A 81 -0.74 -9.62 -6.61
N LEU A 82 -1.44 -10.54 -5.91
CA LEU A 82 -0.83 -11.63 -5.16
C LEU A 82 -0.34 -12.77 -6.07
N GLU A 83 -1.07 -13.06 -7.14
CA GLU A 83 -0.81 -14.22 -8.01
C GLU A 83 0.24 -13.95 -9.09
N GLU A 84 0.18 -12.78 -9.75
CA GLU A 84 0.93 -12.57 -11.00
C GLU A 84 2.30 -11.90 -10.79
N GLY A 85 2.49 -11.17 -9.69
CA GLY A 85 3.75 -10.48 -9.39
C GLY A 85 4.19 -9.43 -10.43
N THR A 86 3.31 -9.07 -11.37
CA THR A 86 3.58 -8.09 -12.42
C THR A 86 2.87 -6.76 -12.16
N VAL A 87 3.44 -5.67 -12.68
CA VAL A 87 2.89 -4.32 -12.51
C VAL A 87 1.60 -4.19 -13.32
N GLN A 88 0.49 -3.93 -12.63
CA GLN A 88 -0.80 -3.62 -13.25
C GLN A 88 -0.99 -2.11 -13.39
N ARG A 89 -1.14 -1.62 -14.63
CA ARG A 89 -1.46 -0.22 -14.92
C ARG A 89 -2.68 -0.13 -15.83
N LEU A 90 -3.78 0.37 -15.28
CA LEU A 90 -5.08 0.41 -15.93
C LEU A 90 -5.58 1.86 -15.98
N ALA A 91 -6.14 2.27 -17.12
CA ALA A 91 -6.81 3.57 -17.24
C ALA A 91 -8.17 3.56 -16.54
N ASP A 92 -8.84 2.40 -16.56
CA ASP A 92 -10.09 2.13 -15.84
C ASP A 92 -10.01 0.71 -15.28
N ILE A 93 -10.09 0.58 -13.96
CA ILE A 93 -10.04 -0.72 -13.29
C ILE A 93 -11.21 -1.63 -13.69
N ARG A 94 -12.36 -1.03 -14.08
CA ARG A 94 -13.57 -1.76 -14.49
C ARG A 94 -13.40 -2.49 -15.82
N ALA A 95 -12.40 -2.12 -16.61
CA ALA A 95 -12.09 -2.79 -17.87
C ALA A 95 -11.28 -4.08 -17.68
N HIS A 96 -10.76 -4.35 -16.47
CA HIS A 96 -10.02 -5.56 -16.19
C HIS A 96 -10.97 -6.77 -16.13
N PRO A 97 -10.68 -7.92 -16.80
CA PRO A 97 -11.57 -9.08 -16.80
C PRO A 97 -11.87 -9.66 -15.41
N ARG A 98 -10.92 -9.52 -14.48
CA ARG A 98 -11.08 -9.92 -13.07
C ARG A 98 -11.65 -8.82 -12.18
N PHE A 99 -12.20 -7.73 -12.75
CA PHE A 99 -12.88 -6.72 -11.95
C PHE A 99 -14.26 -7.23 -11.53
N GLU A 100 -14.49 -7.32 -10.23
CA GLU A 100 -15.76 -7.78 -9.66
C GLU A 100 -16.48 -6.67 -8.87
N GLY A 101 -15.94 -5.45 -8.89
CA GLY A 101 -16.48 -4.34 -8.12
C GLY A 101 -16.24 -4.47 -6.62
N TRP A 102 -17.04 -3.71 -5.88
CA TRP A 102 -17.22 -3.82 -4.44
C TRP A 102 -18.54 -4.55 -4.18
N PRO A 103 -18.64 -5.45 -3.17
CA PRO A 103 -19.93 -5.71 -2.56
C PRO A 103 -20.50 -4.45 -1.91
#